data_AF-A0A9Q9P7R2-F1
#
_entry.id   AF-A0A9Q9P7R2-F1
#
_cell.length_a   1.000
_cell.length_b   1.000
_cell.length_c   1.000
_cell.angle_alpha   90.00
_cell.angle_beta   90.00
_cell.angle_gamma   90.00
#
_symmetry.space_group_name_H-M   'P 1'
#
loop_
_entity.id
_entity.type
_entity.pdbx_description
1 polymer ?
#
loop_
_entity_poly.entity_id
_entity_poly.type
_entity_poly.pdbx_seq_one_letter_code
_entity_poly.pdbx_strand_id
1 'polypeptide(L)'
;MSPADEPWVQRLRDGEMPKRGPVLLAAVVTTAVGVAALVAEFAFPDFLRGIDNARTQGSFVLWPMLVAGFGVLLAVSTLSAGRGDRRTLAHIRAGRAPRFHLPVLTSGLRTSDDFPKPRPEVWTVDEFGLHAWAPSRDAPVFDLPWARIRRFSVATRESRGQRADFGVWISTTDGDDVVVQPRSALGRGFEAGPDKLATLVRVLRTLQRELGVAPARADRH
;
A
#
# COMPACT_ATOMS: atom_id res chain seq x y z
N MET A 1 18.92 14.90 -5.22
CA MET A 1 18.43 13.80 -4.37
C MET A 1 18.08 12.64 -5.26
N SER A 2 18.63 11.45 -5.01
CA SER A 2 18.13 10.26 -5.68
C SER A 2 16.70 10.02 -5.20
N PRO A 3 15.75 9.55 -6.04
CA PRO A 3 14.43 9.15 -5.56
C PRO A 3 14.47 8.05 -4.48
N ALA A 4 15.62 7.37 -4.31
CA ALA A 4 15.87 6.45 -3.20
C ALA A 4 16.08 7.14 -1.84
N ASP A 5 16.39 8.44 -1.84
CA ASP A 5 16.64 9.26 -0.65
C ASP A 5 15.37 9.99 -0.17
N GLU A 6 14.21 9.66 -0.74
CA GLU A 6 12.96 10.28 -0.34
C GLU A 6 12.62 9.87 1.12
N PRO A 7 12.21 10.81 2.00
CA PRO A 7 11.98 10.52 3.41
C PRO A 7 10.97 9.41 3.68
N TRP A 8 10.02 9.18 2.76
CA TRP A 8 9.05 8.10 2.90
C TRP A 8 9.64 6.73 2.56
N VAL A 9 10.61 6.64 1.66
CA VAL A 9 11.35 5.41 1.35
C VAL A 9 12.23 5.04 2.54
N GLN A 10 12.86 6.03 3.17
CA GLN A 10 13.66 5.82 4.37
C GLN A 10 12.83 5.22 5.52
N ARG A 11 11.61 5.73 5.74
CA ARG A 11 10.68 5.11 6.72
C ARG A 11 10.34 3.64 6.42
N LEU A 12 10.27 3.27 5.14
CA LEU A 12 10.07 1.87 4.74
C LEU A 12 11.32 1.01 4.97
N ARG A 13 12.53 1.57 4.78
CA ARG A 13 13.79 0.91 5.18
C ARG A 13 13.81 0.65 6.69
N ASP A 14 13.49 1.67 7.47
CA ASP A 14 13.56 1.62 8.93
C ASP A 14 12.38 0.87 9.58
N GLY A 15 11.36 0.51 8.79
CA GLY A 15 10.15 -0.16 9.31
C GLY A 15 9.34 0.74 10.25
N GLU A 16 9.38 2.05 10.02
CA GLU A 16 8.72 3.06 10.84
C GLU A 16 7.30 3.33 10.37
N MET A 17 6.36 3.35 11.33
CA MET A 17 5.02 3.84 11.08
C MET A 17 4.98 5.37 11.17
N PRO A 18 4.49 6.09 10.14
CA PRO A 18 4.26 7.52 10.25
C PRO A 18 3.25 7.83 11.36
N LYS A 19 3.40 9.01 11.98
CA LYS A 19 2.48 9.51 12.99
C LYS A 19 1.06 9.54 12.41
N ARG A 20 0.10 8.94 13.12
CA ARG A 20 -1.30 8.81 12.67
C ARG A 20 -2.10 10.13 12.74
N GLY A 21 -1.63 11.07 13.57
CA GLY A 21 -2.31 12.34 13.88
C GLY A 21 -2.75 13.12 12.63
N PRO A 22 -1.86 13.45 11.69
CA PRO A 22 -2.23 14.23 10.50
C PRO A 22 -3.25 13.54 9.59
N VAL A 23 -3.18 12.21 9.46
CA VAL A 23 -4.11 11.44 8.60
C VAL A 23 -5.49 11.32 9.26
N LEU A 24 -5.53 11.06 10.57
CA LEU A 24 -6.78 11.04 11.32
C LEU A 24 -7.40 12.43 11.39
N LEU A 25 -6.59 13.48 11.52
CA LEU A 25 -7.06 14.88 11.47
C LEU A 25 -7.67 15.19 10.10
N ALA A 26 -6.98 14.83 9.01
CA ALA A 26 -7.52 15.01 7.66
C ALA A 26 -8.85 14.26 7.50
N ALA A 27 -8.95 13.02 7.97
CA ALA A 27 -10.19 12.25 7.96
C ALA A 27 -11.30 12.93 8.76
N VAL A 28 -11.01 13.42 9.98
CA VAL A 28 -11.97 14.15 10.82
C VAL A 28 -12.44 15.43 10.14
N VAL A 29 -11.53 16.22 9.56
CA VAL A 29 -11.87 17.45 8.84
C VAL A 29 -12.73 17.14 7.62
N THR A 30 -12.36 16.15 6.81
CA THR A 30 -13.16 15.74 5.63
C THR A 30 -14.55 15.27 6.04
N THR A 31 -14.67 14.47 7.10
CA THR A 31 -15.97 14.05 7.62
C THR A 31 -16.78 15.23 8.16
N ALA A 32 -16.16 16.14 8.91
CA ALA A 32 -16.84 17.33 9.44
C ALA A 32 -17.36 18.25 8.32
N VAL A 33 -16.57 18.45 7.26
CA VAL A 33 -16.99 19.23 6.07
C VAL A 33 -18.17 18.55 5.37
N GLY A 34 -18.12 17.24 5.15
CA GLY A 34 -19.22 16.49 4.54
C GLY A 34 -20.52 16.57 5.36
N VAL A 35 -20.42 16.43 6.70
CA VAL A 35 -21.56 16.54 7.60
C VAL A 35 -22.11 17.98 7.65
N ALA A 36 -21.24 18.99 7.72
CA ALA A 36 -21.66 20.38 7.72
C ALA A 36 -22.39 20.77 6.42
N ALA A 37 -21.93 20.27 5.27
CA ALA A 37 -22.61 20.46 3.99
C ALA A 37 -24.01 19.81 3.98
N LEU A 38 -24.15 18.58 4.52
CA LEU A 38 -25.46 17.93 4.69
C LEU A 38 -26.40 18.75 5.60
N VAL A 39 -25.90 19.22 6.73
CA VAL A 39 -26.70 20.02 7.68
C VAL A 39 -27.13 21.34 7.07
N ALA A 40 -26.24 22.02 6.33
CA ALA A 40 -26.57 23.26 5.65
C ALA A 40 -27.63 23.06 4.56
N GLU A 41 -27.57 21.96 3.80
CA GLU A 41 -28.56 21.60 2.79
C GLU A 41 -29.96 21.37 3.39
N PHE A 42 -30.03 20.72 4.56
CA PHE A 42 -31.30 20.49 5.26
C PHE A 42 -31.82 21.72 6.02
N ALA A 43 -30.94 22.55 6.59
CA ALA A 43 -31.32 23.69 7.42
C ALA A 43 -31.69 24.95 6.61
N PHE A 44 -31.20 25.07 5.37
CA PHE A 44 -31.45 26.22 4.50
C PHE A 44 -32.05 25.81 3.14
N PRO A 45 -33.32 25.36 3.11
CA PRO A 45 -33.98 24.90 1.89
C PRO A 45 -34.15 26.00 0.83
N ASP A 46 -34.07 27.28 1.21
CA ASP A 46 -34.12 28.42 0.29
C ASP A 46 -32.84 28.59 -0.56
N PHE A 47 -31.72 27.96 -0.18
CA PHE A 47 -30.51 27.93 -1.01
C PHE A 47 -30.70 27.05 -2.27
N LEU A 48 -31.64 26.11 -2.23
CA LEU A 48 -31.95 25.17 -3.32
C LEU A 48 -32.97 25.72 -4.34
N ARG A 49 -33.68 26.80 -4.00
CA ARG A 49 -34.70 27.42 -4.87
C ARG A 49 -34.14 28.24 -6.03
N GLY A 50 -32.82 28.49 -6.05
CA GLY A 50 -32.14 29.24 -7.12
C GLY A 50 -31.60 28.38 -8.28
N ILE A 51 -31.75 27.05 -8.24
CA ILE A 51 -31.11 26.12 -9.20
C ILE A 51 -32.17 25.20 -9.82
N ASP A 52 -32.79 25.67 -10.91
CA ASP A 52 -33.95 25.08 -11.62
C ASP A 52 -33.69 23.73 -12.35
N ASN A 53 -32.64 22.99 -12.02
CA ASN A 53 -32.33 21.73 -12.71
C ASN A 53 -32.39 20.53 -11.76
N ALA A 54 -33.41 19.68 -11.92
CA ALA A 54 -33.64 18.43 -11.18
C ALA A 54 -32.43 17.45 -11.23
N ARG A 55 -31.57 17.54 -12.25
CA ARG A 55 -30.33 16.75 -12.38
C ARG A 55 -29.23 17.20 -11.40
N THR A 56 -29.25 18.45 -10.96
CA THR A 56 -28.32 19.03 -9.97
C THR A 56 -28.75 18.68 -8.54
N GLN A 57 -30.05 18.64 -8.27
CA GLN A 57 -30.61 18.35 -6.94
C GLN A 57 -30.21 16.96 -6.41
N GLY A 58 -30.21 15.92 -7.26
CA GLY A 58 -29.73 14.58 -6.86
C GLY A 58 -28.21 14.51 -6.61
N SER A 59 -27.44 15.35 -7.29
CA SER A 59 -25.98 15.43 -7.12
C SER A 59 -25.57 16.13 -5.81
N PHE A 60 -26.46 16.97 -5.26
CA PHE A 60 -26.21 17.79 -4.08
C PHE A 60 -26.28 17.01 -2.76
N VAL A 61 -27.13 16.00 -2.64
CA VAL A 61 -27.17 15.10 -1.46
C VAL A 61 -26.09 14.00 -1.54
N LEU A 62 -25.83 13.50 -2.75
CA LEU A 62 -24.88 12.40 -2.96
C LEU A 62 -23.43 12.82 -2.69
N TRP A 63 -23.04 14.04 -3.08
CA TRP A 63 -21.66 14.50 -2.95
C TRP A 63 -21.19 14.64 -1.49
N PRO A 64 -21.90 15.35 -0.59
CA PRO A 64 -21.56 15.42 0.82
C PRO A 64 -21.53 14.06 1.52
N MET A 65 -22.46 13.17 1.15
CA MET A 65 -22.52 11.81 1.69
C MET A 65 -21.31 10.98 1.25
N LEU A 66 -20.87 11.12 -0.01
CA LEU A 66 -19.63 10.50 -0.50
C LEU A 66 -18.39 11.05 0.20
N VAL A 67 -18.31 12.38 0.44
CA VAL A 67 -17.20 13.01 1.15
C VAL A 67 -17.12 12.53 2.60
N ALA A 68 -18.25 12.53 3.31
CA ALA A 68 -18.32 12.04 4.68
C ALA A 68 -17.97 10.55 4.77
N GLY A 69 -18.53 9.74 3.86
CA GLY A 69 -18.25 8.31 3.74
C GLY A 69 -16.78 8.02 3.44
N PHE A 70 -16.15 8.80 2.57
CA PHE A 70 -14.72 8.68 2.26
C PHE A 70 -13.86 8.99 3.49
N GLY A 71 -14.20 10.03 4.27
CA GLY A 71 -13.51 10.35 5.53
C GLY A 71 -13.57 9.21 6.54
N VAL A 72 -14.74 8.59 6.73
CA VAL A 72 -14.90 7.43 7.61
C VAL A 72 -14.11 6.23 7.09
N LEU A 73 -14.18 5.95 5.79
CA LEU A 73 -13.45 4.86 5.16
C LEU A 73 -11.93 5.02 5.31
N LEU A 74 -11.41 6.23 5.11
CA LEU A 74 -10.00 6.59 5.34
C LEU A 74 -9.58 6.27 6.78
N ALA A 75 -10.39 6.68 7.77
CA ALA A 75 -10.09 6.48 9.19
C ALA A 75 -10.10 4.98 9.56
N VAL A 76 -11.15 4.25 9.17
CA VAL A 76 -11.29 2.81 9.47
C VAL A 76 -10.17 2.01 8.82
N SER A 77 -9.87 2.28 7.54
CA SER A 77 -8.83 1.58 6.79
C SER A 77 -7.44 1.81 7.41
N THR A 78 -7.13 3.05 7.79
CA THR A 78 -5.86 3.42 8.46
C THR A 78 -5.72 2.76 9.84
N LEU A 79 -6.81 2.69 10.61
CA LEU A 79 -6.80 2.07 11.94
C LEU A 79 -6.65 0.55 11.87
N SER A 80 -7.36 -0.10 10.95
CA SER A 80 -7.30 -1.55 10.76
C SER A 80 -5.92 -2.00 10.26
N ALA A 81 -5.44 -1.39 9.17
CA ALA A 81 -4.11 -1.65 8.62
C ALA A 81 -3.01 -1.36 9.66
N GLY A 82 -3.20 -0.32 10.47
CA GLY A 82 -2.30 0.00 11.56
C GLY A 82 -2.25 -1.02 12.70
N ARG A 83 -3.26 -1.88 12.90
CA ARG A 83 -3.17 -2.99 13.86
C ARG A 83 -2.49 -4.21 13.25
N GLY A 84 -2.85 -4.57 12.02
CA GLY A 84 -2.25 -5.68 11.27
C GLY A 84 -0.74 -5.51 11.16
N ASP A 85 -0.30 -4.37 10.61
CA ASP A 85 1.11 -4.08 10.41
C ASP A 85 1.93 -4.06 11.71
N ARG A 86 1.35 -3.64 12.84
CA ARG A 86 2.07 -3.68 14.13
C ARG A 86 2.34 -5.10 14.60
N ARG A 87 1.36 -6.00 14.44
CA ARG A 87 1.54 -7.42 14.76
C ARG A 87 2.59 -8.02 13.83
N THR A 88 2.47 -7.77 12.54
CA THR A 88 3.43 -8.25 11.54
C THR A 88 4.85 -7.74 11.83
N LEU A 89 5.03 -6.46 12.16
CA LEU A 89 6.34 -5.91 12.54
C LEU A 89 6.88 -6.51 13.83
N ALA A 90 6.02 -6.85 14.81
CA ALA A 90 6.46 -7.53 16.01
C ALA A 90 7.02 -8.92 15.68
N HIS A 91 6.38 -9.67 14.78
CA HIS A 91 6.87 -10.97 14.30
C HIS A 91 8.18 -10.83 13.52
N ILE A 92 8.28 -9.83 12.62
CA ILE A 92 9.49 -9.56 11.85
C ILE A 92 10.68 -9.27 12.78
N ARG A 93 10.50 -8.35 13.74
CA ARG A 93 11.57 -7.92 14.67
C ARG A 93 12.01 -9.02 15.63
N ALA A 94 11.16 -10.01 15.89
CA ALA A 94 11.49 -11.12 16.78
C ALA A 94 12.49 -12.11 16.14
N GLY A 95 12.61 -12.15 14.81
CA GLY A 95 13.42 -13.17 14.14
C GLY A 95 14.30 -12.69 12.97
N ARG A 96 14.14 -11.45 12.47
CA ARG A 96 14.89 -10.96 11.31
C ARG A 96 15.22 -9.46 11.38
N ALA A 97 16.29 -9.09 10.67
CA ALA A 97 16.72 -7.70 10.47
C ALA A 97 16.63 -7.33 8.96
N PRO A 98 15.43 -7.07 8.44
CA PRO A 98 15.24 -6.76 7.02
C PRO A 98 15.82 -5.39 6.65
N ARG A 99 16.23 -5.25 5.39
CA ARG A 99 16.74 -3.98 4.81
C ARG A 99 15.64 -3.09 4.28
N PHE A 100 14.47 -3.65 4.02
CA PHE A 100 13.32 -2.92 3.49
C PHE A 100 12.00 -3.58 3.87
N HIS A 101 10.98 -2.77 4.16
CA HIS A 101 9.62 -3.18 4.42
C HIS A 101 8.70 -2.64 3.33
N LEU A 102 8.07 -3.52 2.58
CA LEU A 102 7.12 -3.22 1.52
C LEU A 102 5.71 -3.59 2.01
N PRO A 103 4.97 -2.66 2.64
CA PRO A 103 3.57 -2.91 2.98
C PRO A 103 2.76 -3.09 1.70
N VAL A 104 1.86 -4.05 1.66
CA VAL A 104 1.02 -4.35 0.50
C VAL A 104 -0.45 -4.39 0.91
N LEU A 105 -1.36 -4.24 -0.04
CA LEU A 105 -2.77 -4.56 0.16
C LEU A 105 -2.94 -6.09 0.17
N THR A 106 -3.89 -6.58 0.97
CA THR A 106 -4.25 -8.01 1.04
C THR A 106 -4.77 -8.57 -0.29
N SER A 107 -5.13 -7.71 -1.23
CA SER A 107 -5.55 -8.04 -2.59
C SER A 107 -4.41 -8.38 -3.55
N GLY A 108 -3.18 -8.59 -3.07
CA GLY A 108 -2.06 -9.06 -3.90
C GLY A 108 -2.49 -10.28 -4.74
N LEU A 109 -2.25 -10.19 -6.05
CA LEU A 109 -2.66 -11.20 -7.04
C LEU A 109 -1.40 -11.93 -7.50
N ARG A 110 -1.30 -13.24 -7.31
CA ARG A 110 -0.43 -14.03 -8.19
C ARG A 110 -1.13 -14.10 -9.55
N THR A 111 -0.37 -14.12 -10.63
CA THR A 111 -0.96 -14.19 -11.98
C THR A 111 -1.63 -15.54 -12.26
N SER A 112 -1.28 -16.58 -11.50
CA SER A 112 -1.80 -17.94 -11.66
C SER A 112 -2.74 -18.41 -10.55
N ASP A 113 -2.69 -17.86 -9.33
CA ASP A 113 -3.52 -18.29 -8.19
C ASP A 113 -3.66 -17.19 -7.11
N ASP A 114 -4.83 -17.07 -6.48
CA ASP A 114 -4.95 -16.20 -5.29
C ASP A 114 -3.93 -16.65 -4.22
N PHE A 115 -3.18 -15.72 -3.60
CA PHE A 115 -2.18 -16.08 -2.59
C PHE A 115 -2.77 -17.01 -1.51
N PRO A 116 -2.05 -18.07 -1.08
CA PRO A 116 -2.56 -18.97 -0.05
C PRO A 116 -2.92 -18.19 1.21
N LYS A 117 -4.04 -18.55 1.83
CA LYS A 117 -4.42 -17.98 3.12
C LYS A 117 -3.44 -18.48 4.19
N PRO A 118 -2.96 -17.61 5.11
CA PRO A 118 -3.35 -16.22 5.29
C PRO A 118 -2.63 -15.26 4.32
N ARG A 119 -3.38 -14.29 3.79
CA ARG A 119 -2.86 -13.35 2.77
C ARG A 119 -1.77 -12.45 3.36
N PRO A 120 -0.66 -12.22 2.65
CA PRO A 120 0.41 -11.36 3.15
C PRO A 120 0.00 -9.88 3.15
N GLU A 121 0.41 -9.15 4.18
CA GLU A 121 0.17 -7.71 4.36
C GLU A 121 1.45 -6.88 4.28
N VAL A 122 2.61 -7.50 4.57
CA VAL A 122 3.92 -6.86 4.52
C VAL A 122 4.91 -7.82 3.88
N TRP A 123 5.68 -7.33 2.92
CA TRP A 123 6.84 -8.02 2.38
C TRP A 123 8.11 -7.42 2.96
N THR A 124 9.06 -8.23 3.38
CA THR A 124 10.38 -7.77 3.79
C THR A 124 11.42 -8.18 2.77
N VAL A 125 12.46 -7.38 2.64
CA VAL A 125 13.60 -7.64 1.75
C VAL A 125 14.86 -7.77 2.58
N ASP A 126 15.60 -8.86 2.39
CA ASP A 126 16.89 -9.10 3.02
C ASP A 126 17.90 -9.73 2.03
N GLU A 127 19.00 -10.27 2.55
CA GLU A 127 20.06 -10.90 1.75
C GLU A 127 19.64 -12.19 1.06
N PHE A 128 18.58 -12.86 1.53
CA PHE A 128 18.09 -14.11 0.95
C PHE A 128 17.02 -13.86 -0.12
N GLY A 129 16.23 -12.80 0.04
CA GLY A 129 15.24 -12.42 -0.95
C GLY A 129 14.11 -11.61 -0.37
N LEU A 130 12.92 -11.92 -0.87
CA LEU A 130 11.66 -11.32 -0.49
C LEU A 130 10.87 -12.30 0.37
N HIS A 131 10.33 -11.82 1.49
CA HIS A 131 9.61 -12.65 2.46
C HIS A 131 8.25 -12.01 2.75
N ALA A 132 7.17 -12.73 2.49
CA ALA A 132 5.81 -12.25 2.66
C ALA A 132 5.28 -12.66 4.03
N TRP A 133 4.75 -11.70 4.77
CA TRP A 133 4.30 -11.89 6.15
C TRP A 133 2.80 -11.61 6.29
N ALA A 134 2.14 -12.43 7.10
CA ALA A 134 0.76 -12.24 7.50
C ALA A 134 0.66 -11.99 9.01
N PRO A 135 -0.28 -11.16 9.48
CA PRO A 135 -0.39 -10.78 10.89
C PRO A 135 -0.80 -11.93 11.83
N SER A 136 -1.24 -13.06 11.29
CA SER A 136 -1.64 -14.26 12.04
C SER A 136 -0.55 -15.32 12.13
N ARG A 137 0.62 -15.10 11.53
CA ARG A 137 1.74 -16.03 11.51
C ARG A 137 3.00 -15.34 12.04
N ASP A 138 3.76 -16.09 12.81
CA ASP A 138 5.05 -15.72 13.37
C ASP A 138 6.23 -15.97 12.41
N ALA A 139 5.98 -16.62 11.28
CA ALA A 139 6.93 -16.87 10.20
C ALA A 139 6.38 -16.36 8.84
N PRO A 140 7.25 -16.13 7.84
CA PRO A 140 6.82 -15.82 6.48
C PRO A 140 5.87 -16.88 5.93
N VAL A 141 4.81 -16.43 5.24
CA VAL A 141 3.84 -17.31 4.56
C VAL A 141 4.28 -17.67 3.14
N PHE A 142 5.20 -16.88 2.58
CA PHE A 142 5.75 -17.11 1.25
C PHE A 142 7.13 -16.47 1.14
N ASP A 143 8.08 -17.21 0.56
CA ASP A 143 9.45 -16.75 0.36
C ASP A 143 9.78 -16.76 -1.13
N LEU A 144 10.38 -15.67 -1.59
CA LEU A 144 10.82 -15.49 -2.98
C LEU A 144 12.32 -15.15 -2.98
N PRO A 145 13.19 -16.18 -3.12
CA PRO A 145 14.64 -15.98 -3.07
C PRO A 145 15.14 -15.20 -4.27
N TRP A 146 16.23 -14.44 -4.11
CA TRP A 146 16.81 -13.63 -5.20
C TRP A 146 17.10 -14.42 -6.47
N ALA A 147 17.55 -15.67 -6.32
CA ALA A 147 17.84 -16.57 -7.44
C ALA A 147 16.63 -16.86 -8.34
N ARG A 148 15.40 -16.76 -7.81
CA ARG A 148 14.17 -16.94 -8.59
C ARG A 148 13.64 -15.66 -9.21
N ILE A 149 14.14 -14.49 -8.79
CA ILE A 149 13.64 -13.20 -9.24
C ILE A 149 14.41 -12.77 -10.47
N ARG A 150 13.72 -12.69 -11.61
CA ARG A 150 14.31 -12.23 -12.86
C ARG A 150 14.30 -10.71 -12.98
N ARG A 151 13.17 -10.07 -12.65
CA ARG A 151 13.01 -8.62 -12.77
C ARG A 151 11.83 -8.09 -11.96
N PHE A 152 11.92 -6.81 -11.63
CA PHE A 152 10.80 -6.00 -11.13
C PHE A 152 10.33 -5.02 -12.21
N SER A 153 9.02 -4.86 -12.38
CA SER A 153 8.41 -3.86 -13.26
C SER A 153 7.13 -3.30 -12.66
N VAL A 154 6.64 -2.17 -13.16
CA VAL A 154 5.33 -1.66 -12.77
C VAL A 154 4.26 -2.54 -13.42
N ALA A 155 3.32 -3.03 -12.61
CA ALA A 155 2.16 -3.76 -13.09
C ALA A 155 1.14 -2.75 -13.62
N THR A 156 0.71 -2.95 -14.86
CA THR A 156 -0.25 -2.08 -15.54
C THR A 156 -1.48 -2.87 -15.93
N ARG A 157 -2.67 -2.31 -15.70
CA ARG A 157 -3.94 -2.88 -16.13
C ARG A 157 -4.60 -1.92 -17.11
N GLU A 158 -5.20 -2.46 -18.16
CA GLU A 158 -6.06 -1.68 -19.03
C GLU A 158 -7.47 -1.62 -18.42
N SER A 159 -7.98 -0.41 -18.23
CA SER A 159 -9.32 -0.16 -17.70
C SER A 159 -9.98 0.92 -18.55
N ARG A 160 -11.08 0.56 -19.23
CA ARG A 160 -11.87 1.48 -20.08
C ARG A 160 -11.01 2.25 -21.10
N GLY A 161 -10.06 1.57 -21.75
CA GLY A 161 -9.16 2.17 -22.75
C GLY A 161 -8.06 3.07 -22.18
N GLN A 162 -7.92 3.13 -20.85
CA GLN A 162 -6.81 3.82 -20.18
C GLN A 162 -5.92 2.80 -19.48
N ARG A 163 -4.61 2.97 -19.65
CA ARG A 163 -3.59 2.18 -18.95
C ARG A 163 -3.39 2.76 -17.55
N ALA A 164 -3.64 1.96 -16.52
CA ALA A 164 -3.48 2.33 -15.13
C ALA A 164 -2.40 1.48 -14.44
N ASP A 165 -1.46 2.14 -13.79
CA ASP A 165 -0.45 1.52 -12.96
C ASP A 165 -1.05 1.20 -11.59
N PHE A 166 -0.96 -0.06 -11.16
CA PHE A 166 -1.67 -0.51 -9.95
C PHE A 166 -0.79 -1.34 -9.00
N GLY A 167 0.44 -1.69 -9.38
CA GLY A 167 1.29 -2.51 -8.52
C GLY A 167 2.70 -2.73 -9.02
N VAL A 168 3.39 -3.66 -8.38
CA VAL A 168 4.72 -4.13 -8.77
C VAL A 168 4.59 -5.57 -9.26
N TRP A 169 4.99 -5.78 -10.50
CA TRP A 169 5.14 -7.09 -11.12
C TRP A 169 6.54 -7.62 -10.83
N ILE A 170 6.61 -8.82 -10.29
CA ILE A 170 7.84 -9.56 -9.99
C ILE A 170 7.85 -10.76 -10.92
N SER A 171 8.68 -10.69 -11.97
CA SER A 171 8.84 -11.83 -12.86
C SER A 171 9.80 -12.84 -12.27
N THR A 172 9.41 -14.10 -12.28
CA THR A 172 10.21 -15.20 -11.74
C THR A 172 10.82 -16.05 -12.86
N THR A 173 11.81 -16.88 -12.52
CA THR A 173 12.48 -17.77 -13.49
C THR A 173 11.65 -19.00 -13.85
N ASP A 174 10.77 -19.42 -12.95
CA ASP A 174 9.86 -20.56 -13.08
C ASP A 174 8.52 -20.20 -13.76
N GLY A 175 8.29 -18.91 -14.06
CA GLY A 175 7.06 -18.42 -14.69
C GLY A 175 5.90 -18.16 -13.71
N ASP A 176 6.11 -18.43 -12.43
CA ASP A 176 5.20 -18.13 -11.33
C ASP A 176 5.25 -16.66 -10.91
N ASP A 177 4.90 -15.78 -11.84
CA ASP A 177 4.97 -14.34 -11.64
C ASP A 177 4.06 -13.85 -10.49
N VAL A 178 4.56 -12.88 -9.73
CA VAL A 178 3.90 -12.33 -8.55
C VAL A 178 3.56 -10.86 -8.77
N VAL A 179 2.31 -10.47 -8.52
CA VAL A 179 1.90 -9.06 -8.51
C VAL A 179 1.50 -8.63 -7.12
N VAL A 180 2.23 -7.65 -6.59
CA VAL A 180 1.90 -7.02 -5.31
C VAL A 180 1.34 -5.63 -5.55
N GLN A 181 0.46 -5.17 -4.66
CA GLN A 181 -0.08 -3.81 -4.65
C GLN A 181 0.51 -3.06 -3.44
N PRO A 182 1.64 -2.37 -3.59
CA PRO A 182 2.29 -1.72 -2.46
C PRO A 182 1.47 -0.57 -1.90
N ARG A 183 1.64 -0.33 -0.61
CA ARG A 183 1.20 0.88 0.08
C ARG A 183 2.38 1.82 0.24
N SER A 184 2.10 3.11 0.32
CA SER A 184 3.15 4.13 0.43
C SER A 184 3.72 4.31 1.86
N ALA A 185 3.11 3.69 2.87
CA ALA A 185 3.67 3.61 4.22
C ALA A 185 2.97 2.50 5.03
N LEU A 186 3.68 1.99 6.05
CA LEU A 186 3.10 1.11 7.07
C LEU A 186 1.96 1.83 7.81
N GLY A 187 0.88 1.11 8.07
CA GLY A 187 -0.34 1.61 8.71
C GLY A 187 -1.25 2.44 7.82
N ARG A 188 -0.95 2.62 6.53
CA ARG A 188 -1.91 3.20 5.57
C ARG A 188 -2.83 2.14 5.01
N GLY A 189 -4.05 2.55 4.67
CA GLY A 189 -5.06 1.68 4.10
C GLY A 189 -5.15 1.65 2.57
N PHE A 190 -4.27 2.38 1.87
CA PHE A 190 -4.39 2.66 0.43
C PHE A 190 -3.09 2.36 -0.29
N GLU A 191 -3.22 1.95 -1.55
CA GLU A 191 -2.11 1.69 -2.46
C GLU A 191 -1.26 2.95 -2.73
N ALA A 192 -0.03 2.70 -3.18
CA ALA A 192 0.87 3.73 -3.66
C ALA A 192 0.44 4.19 -5.06
N GLY A 193 0.41 5.50 -5.28
CA GLY A 193 0.14 6.06 -6.61
C GLY A 193 1.27 5.79 -7.62
N PRO A 194 1.05 6.07 -8.91
CA PRO A 194 1.93 5.68 -10.01
C PRO A 194 3.40 6.11 -9.83
N ASP A 195 3.65 7.37 -9.46
CA ASP A 195 5.01 7.88 -9.26
C ASP A 195 5.76 7.10 -8.16
N LYS A 196 5.06 6.73 -7.10
CA LYS A 196 5.63 5.96 -5.99
C LYS A 196 5.90 4.52 -6.40
N LEU A 197 5.07 3.92 -7.27
CA LEU A 197 5.32 2.58 -7.82
C LEU A 197 6.63 2.56 -8.62
N ALA A 198 6.86 3.57 -9.45
CA ALA A 198 8.12 3.70 -10.20
C ALA A 198 9.34 3.80 -9.26
N THR A 199 9.23 4.58 -8.18
CA THR A 199 10.28 4.67 -7.16
C THR A 199 10.49 3.32 -6.44
N LEU A 200 9.43 2.61 -6.05
CA LEU A 200 9.53 1.30 -5.41
C LEU A 200 10.21 0.27 -6.30
N VAL A 201 9.84 0.19 -7.59
CA VAL A 201 10.50 -0.70 -8.56
C VAL A 201 12.00 -0.40 -8.65
N ARG A 202 12.38 0.89 -8.67
CA ARG A 202 13.79 1.29 -8.71
C ARG A 202 14.53 0.87 -7.45
N VAL A 203 13.93 1.07 -6.26
CA VAL A 203 14.51 0.63 -4.97
C VAL A 203 14.69 -0.88 -4.95
N LEU A 204 13.69 -1.67 -5.34
CA LEU A 204 13.77 -3.13 -5.37
C LEU A 204 14.85 -3.63 -6.34
N ARG A 205 14.99 -3.02 -7.52
CA ARG A 205 16.08 -3.34 -8.46
C ARG A 205 17.45 -2.99 -7.90
N THR A 206 17.57 -1.93 -7.12
CA THR A 206 18.83 -1.58 -6.45
C THR A 206 19.15 -2.59 -5.36
N LEU A 207 18.19 -2.94 -4.50
CA LEU A 207 18.37 -3.97 -3.48
C LEU A 207 18.73 -5.32 -4.08
N GLN A 208 18.10 -5.72 -5.20
CA GLN A 208 18.45 -6.95 -5.91
C GLN A 208 19.92 -6.95 -6.38
N ARG A 209 20.43 -5.80 -6.85
CA ARG A 209 21.82 -5.67 -7.28
C ARG A 209 22.79 -5.68 -6.10
N GLU A 210 22.43 -5.04 -5.00
CA GLU A 210 23.26 -4.93 -3.80
C GLU A 210 23.31 -6.26 -3.03
N LEU A 211 22.17 -6.96 -2.91
CA LEU A 211 22.00 -8.13 -2.05
C LEU A 211 21.99 -9.43 -2.85
N GLY A 212 21.31 -9.46 -3.99
CA GLY A 212 21.13 -10.67 -4.80
C GLY A 212 22.37 -11.11 -5.58
N VAL A 213 23.38 -10.25 -5.69
CA VAL A 213 24.66 -10.60 -6.31
C VAL A 213 25.65 -11.16 -5.30
N ALA A 214 25.50 -10.92 -4.00
CA ALA A 214 26.49 -11.33 -2.98
C ALA A 214 26.60 -12.87 -2.88
N PRO A 215 27.62 -13.50 -3.47
CA PRO A 215 27.82 -14.94 -3.34
C PRO A 215 28.87 -15.16 -2.25
N ALA A 216 28.53 -15.94 -1.22
CA ALA A 216 29.50 -16.70 -0.43
C ALA A 216 30.82 -15.96 -0.03
N ARG A 217 30.73 -14.92 0.80
CA ARG A 217 31.92 -14.34 1.47
C ARG A 217 31.86 -14.47 2.99
N ALA A 218 31.43 -15.63 3.47
CA ALA A 218 31.58 -16.08 4.84
C ALA A 218 31.57 -17.61 4.88
N ASP A 219 32.62 -18.22 4.34
CA ASP A 219 33.13 -19.56 4.73
C ASP A 219 34.52 -19.72 4.12
N ARG A 220 35.43 -18.89 4.62
CA ARG A 220 36.86 -19.19 4.72
C ARG A 220 37.29 -18.60 6.04
N HIS A 221 37.29 -19.42 7.09
CA HIS A 221 38.38 -19.58 8.04
C HIS A 221 38.05 -20.70 9.02
#